data_AF-A0A4U9HMW4-F1
#
_entry.id   AF-A0A4U9HMW4-F1
#
_cell.length_a   1.000
_cell.length_b   1.000
_cell.length_c   1.000
_cell.angle_alpha   90.00
_cell.angle_beta   90.00
_cell.angle_gamma   90.00
#
_symmetry.space_group_name_H-M   'P 1'
#
loop_
_entity.id
_entity.type
_entity.pdbx_description
1 polymer ?
#
loop_
_entity_poly.entity_id
_entity_poly.type
_entity_poly.pdbx_seq_one_letter_code
_entity_poly.pdbx_strand_id
1 'polypeptide(L)'
;MVLTEGEWLKSLNRFPFEVQSLPAASFNLIQQVGRLIRSHSCWGEVVIYDKRLLTKNYGKRLLNALPVFPIEQPDVPEVKKRPATLAAGRKKSVRPKRRGPTGK
;
A
#
# COMPACT_ATOMS: atom_id res chain seq x y z
N MET A 1 1.07 22.83 -1.48
CA MET A 1 0.38 23.14 -0.20
C MET A 1 0.72 22.17 0.93
N VAL A 2 1.03 20.89 0.68
CA VAL A 2 1.30 19.89 1.76
C VAL A 2 2.66 20.05 2.46
N LEU A 3 3.69 20.57 1.77
CA LEU A 3 5.05 20.69 2.34
C LEU A 3 5.17 21.77 3.43
N THR A 4 4.46 22.89 3.28
CA THR A 4 4.53 24.03 4.20
C THR A 4 3.95 23.72 5.58
N GLU A 5 2.95 22.85 5.67
CA GLU A 5 2.28 22.54 6.93
C GLU A 5 3.05 21.51 7.78
N GLY A 6 3.72 20.56 7.12
CA GLY A 6 4.60 19.60 7.80
C GLY A 6 5.82 20.27 8.45
N GLU A 7 6.38 21.31 7.80
CA GLU A 7 7.48 22.11 8.36
C GLU A 7 7.01 23.02 9.50
N TRP A 8 5.82 23.62 9.37
CA TRP A 8 5.20 24.39 10.46
C TRP A 8 4.90 23.51 11.69
N LEU A 9 4.39 22.29 11.52
CA LEU A 9 4.17 21.35 12.62
C LEU A 9 5.46 20.92 13.32
N LYS A 10 6.56 20.76 12.57
CA LYS A 10 7.90 20.53 13.16
C LYS A 10 8.35 21.72 13.98
N SER A 11 8.07 22.96 13.53
CA SER A 11 8.38 24.17 14.30
C SER A 11 7.61 24.25 15.63
N LEU A 12 6.45 23.59 15.72
CA LEU A 12 5.65 23.45 16.94
C LEU A 12 6.02 22.22 17.80
N ASN A 13 7.13 21.54 17.48
CA ASN A 13 7.59 20.33 18.15
C ASN A 13 6.56 19.17 18.13
N ARG A 14 5.68 19.14 17.11
CA ARG A 14 4.69 18.07 16.88
C ARG A 14 5.21 17.13 15.80
N PHE A 15 5.02 15.83 15.99
CA PHE A 15 5.41 14.82 14.99
C PHE A 15 4.44 14.86 13.80
N PRO A 16 4.86 15.28 12.58
CA PRO A 16 3.95 15.44 11.45
C PRO A 16 3.26 14.13 11.05
N PHE A 17 3.93 12.99 11.27
CA PHE A 17 3.36 11.67 11.06
C PHE A 17 2.13 11.42 11.93
N GLU A 18 2.19 11.75 13.22
CA GLU A 18 1.07 11.52 14.14
C GLU A 18 -0.10 12.50 13.91
N VAL A 19 0.21 13.72 13.48
CA VAL A 19 -0.80 14.77 13.29
C VAL A 19 -1.48 14.67 11.93
N GLN A 20 -0.78 14.19 10.89
CA GLN A 20 -1.29 14.22 9.52
C GLN A 20 -1.42 12.84 8.89
N SER A 21 -0.35 12.03 8.92
CA SER A 21 -0.36 10.73 8.23
C SER A 21 -1.26 9.71 8.95
N LEU A 22 -1.22 9.67 10.28
CA LEU A 22 -2.01 8.72 11.06
C LEU A 22 -3.52 8.98 10.95
N PRO A 23 -4.02 10.22 11.09
CA PRO A 23 -5.45 10.48 10.94
C PRO A 23 -5.95 10.23 9.52
N ALA A 24 -5.15 10.57 8.49
CA ALA A 24 -5.49 10.27 7.11
C ALA A 24 -5.60 8.76 6.86
N ALA A 25 -4.67 7.96 7.41
CA ALA A 25 -4.73 6.50 7.34
C ALA A 25 -5.96 5.95 8.06
N SER A 26 -6.27 6.46 9.25
CA SER A 26 -7.44 6.09 10.04
C SER A 26 -8.74 6.36 9.28
N PHE A 27 -8.87 7.56 8.71
CA PHE A 27 -10.05 7.95 7.95
C PHE A 27 -10.27 7.04 6.74
N ASN A 28 -9.21 6.77 5.97
CA ASN A 28 -9.30 5.86 4.83
C ASN A 28 -9.71 4.45 5.25
N LEU A 29 -9.19 3.96 6.38
CA LEU A 29 -9.53 2.63 6.89
C LEU A 29 -11.00 2.56 7.30
N ILE A 30 -11.51 3.54 8.04
CA ILE A 30 -12.92 3.64 8.42
C ILE A 30 -13.81 3.66 7.16
N GLN A 31 -13.47 4.48 6.16
CA GLN A 31 -14.24 4.57 4.92
C GLN A 31 -14.24 3.26 4.12
N GLN A 32 -13.14 2.50 4.14
CA GLN A 32 -13.07 1.18 3.51
C GLN A 32 -13.93 0.16 4.25
N VAL A 33 -13.84 0.12 5.58
CA VAL A 33 -14.66 -0.76 6.43
C VAL A 33 -16.15 -0.42 6.31
N GLY A 34 -16.51 0.86 6.23
CA GLY A 34 -17.89 1.31 6.02
C GLY A 34 -18.49 0.89 4.66
N ARG A 35 -17.66 0.48 3.69
CA ARG A 35 -18.17 -0.14 2.46
C ARG A 35 -18.66 -1.56 2.67
N LEU A 36 -18.17 -2.25 3.70
CA LEU A 36 -18.56 -3.62 4.03
C LEU A 36 -19.92 -3.66 4.74
N ILE A 37 -20.15 -2.75 5.70
CA ILE A 37 -21.38 -2.71 6.51
C ILE A 37 -22.34 -1.66 5.95
N ARG A 38 -23.22 -2.05 5.02
CA ARG A 38 -24.26 -1.16 4.48
C ARG A 38 -25.69 -1.52 4.87
N SER A 39 -25.90 -2.70 5.44
CA SER A 39 -27.22 -3.18 5.88
C SER A 39 -27.06 -4.25 6.94
N HIS A 40 -28.15 -4.56 7.65
CA HIS A 40 -28.15 -5.49 8.78
C HIS A 40 -27.84 -6.95 8.39
N SER A 41 -27.96 -7.29 7.10
CA SER A 41 -27.64 -8.60 6.53
C SER A 41 -26.24 -8.66 5.89
N CYS A 42 -25.47 -7.56 5.94
CA CYS A 42 -24.10 -7.55 5.43
C CYS A 42 -23.18 -8.35 6.36
N TRP A 43 -22.48 -9.31 5.79
CA TRP A 43 -21.42 -10.07 6.44
C TRP A 43 -20.17 -10.06 5.57
N GLY A 44 -19.01 -10.25 6.18
CA GLY A 44 -17.73 -10.38 5.50
C GLY A 44 -16.57 -10.03 6.41
N GLU A 45 -15.38 -10.08 5.85
CA GLU A 45 -14.13 -9.94 6.58
C GLU A 45 -13.26 -8.85 5.97
N VAL A 46 -12.49 -8.16 6.80
CA VAL A 46 -11.54 -7.13 6.38
C VAL A 46 -10.13 -7.67 6.62
N VAL A 47 -9.49 -8.11 5.54
CA VAL A 47 -8.12 -8.67 5.62
C VAL A 47 -7.10 -7.56 5.37
N ILE A 48 -6.28 -7.27 6.39
CA ILE A 48 -5.25 -6.22 6.32
C ILE A 48 -3.86 -6.84 6.35
N TYR A 49 -3.12 -6.71 5.24
CA TYR A 49 -1.74 -7.21 5.10
C TYR A 49 -0.69 -6.23 5.66
N ASP A 50 -0.98 -5.56 6.76
CA ASP A 50 -0.07 -4.60 7.38
C ASP A 50 0.22 -4.94 8.85
N LYS A 51 1.36 -5.60 9.08
CA LYS A 51 1.83 -5.96 10.43
C LYS A 51 2.04 -4.75 11.35
N ARG A 52 2.10 -3.52 10.81
CA ARG A 52 2.28 -2.29 11.61
C ARG A 52 1.09 -2.02 12.53
N LEU A 53 -0.09 -2.51 12.19
CA LEU A 53 -1.28 -2.40 13.04
C LEU A 53 -1.13 -3.12 14.39
N LEU A 54 -0.33 -4.18 14.44
CA LEU A 54 -0.10 -4.96 15.66
C LEU A 54 1.23 -4.63 16.33
N THR A 55 2.25 -4.31 15.52
CA THR A 55 3.63 -4.13 16.01
C THR A 55 3.94 -2.71 16.49
N LYS A 56 3.19 -1.69 16.06
CA LYS A 56 3.44 -0.29 16.41
C LYS A 56 2.41 0.23 17.39
N ASN A 57 2.82 1.11 18.32
CA ASN A 57 1.94 1.70 19.33
C ASN A 57 0.74 2.43 18.73
N TYR A 58 0.92 3.08 17.58
CA TYR A 58 -0.18 3.76 16.87
C TYR A 58 -1.20 2.80 16.25
N GLY A 59 -0.84 1.53 16.05
CA GLY A 59 -1.72 0.53 15.48
C GLY A 59 -2.94 0.25 16.36
N LYS A 60 -2.76 0.20 17.69
CA LYS A 60 -3.86 0.12 18.64
C LYS A 60 -4.83 1.30 18.51
N ARG A 61 -4.32 2.52 18.28
CA ARG A 61 -5.14 3.72 18.10
C ARG A 61 -5.97 3.64 16.81
N LEU A 62 -5.38 3.11 15.73
CA LEU A 62 -6.09 2.87 14.47
C LEU A 62 -7.20 1.83 14.63
N LEU A 63 -6.91 0.71 15.31
CA LEU A 63 -7.90 -0.35 15.55
C LEU A 63 -9.05 0.13 16.45
N ASN A 64 -8.74 0.93 17.48
CA ASN A 64 -9.75 1.50 18.37
C ASN A 64 -10.66 2.54 17.68
N ALA A 65 -10.24 3.10 16.55
CA ALA A 65 -11.05 4.03 15.76
C ALA A 65 -12.05 3.30 14.83
N LEU A 66 -11.89 1.98 14.65
CA LEU A 66 -12.82 1.15 13.90
C LEU A 66 -13.96 0.66 14.83
N PRO A 67 -15.12 0.31 14.26
CA PRO A 67 -16.12 -0.48 14.97
C PRO A 67 -15.48 -1.72 15.62
N VAL A 68 -16.06 -2.21 16.71
CA VAL A 68 -15.53 -3.37 17.42
C VAL A 68 -15.68 -4.61 16.53
N PHE A 69 -14.55 -5.14 16.04
CA PHE A 69 -14.47 -6.39 15.27
C PHE A 69 -13.66 -7.43 16.04
N PRO A 70 -13.99 -8.73 15.89
CA PRO A 70 -13.06 -9.79 16.25
C PRO A 70 -11.82 -9.71 15.34
N ILE A 71 -10.63 -9.75 15.94
CA ILE A 71 -9.35 -9.70 15.21
C ILE A 71 -8.77 -11.11 15.19
N GLU A 72 -8.69 -11.70 14.00
CA GLU A 72 -8.05 -13.00 13.78
C GLU A 72 -6.67 -12.82 13.12
N GLN A 73 -5.72 -13.68 13.51
CA GLN A 73 -4.36 -13.70 12.95
C GLN A 73 -4.08 -15.07 12.36
N PRO A 74 -4.51 -15.34 11.12
CA PRO A 74 -4.20 -16.59 10.45
C PRO A 74 -2.72 -16.65 10.07
N ASP A 75 -2.14 -17.85 10.09
CA ASP A 75 -0.80 -18.08 9.57
C ASP A 75 -0.76 -17.81 8.07
N VAL A 76 0.25 -17.05 7.64
CA VAL A 76 0.42 -16.72 6.22
C VAL A 76 1.04 -17.93 5.51
N PRO A 77 0.38 -18.48 4.47
CA PRO A 77 0.92 -19.62 3.73
C PRO A 77 2.23 -19.25 3.03
N GLU A 78 3.13 -20.22 2.90
CA GLU A 78 4.45 -20.00 2.32
C GLU A 78 4.35 -19.63 0.83
N VAL A 79 4.62 -18.38 0.50
CA VAL A 79 4.51 -17.86 -0.87
C VAL A 79 5.69 -18.38 -1.71
N LYS A 80 5.41 -19.35 -2.58
CA LYS A 80 6.36 -19.82 -3.59
C LYS A 80 6.64 -18.68 -4.57
N LYS A 81 7.75 -17.95 -4.36
CA LYS A 81 8.15 -16.82 -5.22
C LYS A 81 8.19 -17.30 -6.67
N ARG A 82 7.46 -16.59 -7.54
CA ARG A 82 7.45 -16.87 -8.97
C ARG A 82 8.90 -16.78 -9.48
N PRO A 83 9.47 -17.84 -10.09
CA PRO A 83 10.86 -17.81 -10.53
C PRO A 83 11.02 -16.70 -11.58
N ALA A 84 12.02 -15.85 -11.37
CA ALA A 84 12.26 -14.64 -12.15
C ALA A 84 12.74 -14.87 -13.61
N THR A 85 12.50 -16.06 -14.19
CA THR A 85 13.15 -16.50 -15.44
C THR A 85 12.29 -16.33 -16.70
N LEU A 86 11.01 -15.95 -16.60
CA LEU A 86 10.11 -15.89 -17.78
C LEU A 86 10.03 -14.53 -18.50
N ALA A 87 10.90 -13.56 -18.18
CA ALA A 87 10.91 -12.24 -18.82
C ALA A 87 12.10 -11.98 -19.78
N ALA A 88 12.82 -13.01 -20.22
CA ALA A 88 13.91 -12.89 -21.19
C ALA A 88 13.49 -13.43 -22.57
N GLY A 89 12.70 -12.64 -23.31
CA GLY A 89 12.15 -13.09 -24.59
C GLY A 89 11.78 -11.98 -25.57
N ARG A 90 12.47 -10.82 -25.58
CA ARG A 90 12.33 -9.84 -26.67
C ARG A 90 13.59 -9.87 -27.55
N LYS A 91 13.61 -10.78 -28.52
CA LYS A 91 14.64 -10.83 -29.58
C LYS A 91 14.66 -9.46 -30.28
N LYS A 92 15.81 -8.76 -30.22
CA LYS A 92 16.06 -7.55 -31.00
C LYS A 92 15.99 -7.92 -32.49
N SER A 93 15.04 -7.35 -33.21
CA SER A 93 15.00 -7.40 -34.67
C SER A 93 16.28 -6.75 -35.22
N VAL A 94 17.13 -7.56 -35.82
CA VAL A 94 18.34 -7.13 -36.52
C VAL A 94 17.93 -6.24 -37.69
N ARG A 95 18.36 -4.97 -37.67
CA ARG A 95 18.17 -4.00 -38.75
C ARG A 95 19.11 -4.40 -39.91
N PRO A 96 18.64 -4.62 -41.16
CA PRO A 96 19.55 -4.96 -42.24
C PRO A 96 20.37 -3.73 -42.63
N LYS A 97 21.69 -3.87 -42.57
CA LYS A 97 22.69 -2.88 -43.00
C LYS A 97 22.58 -2.74 -44.53
N ARG A 98 21.99 -1.64 -45.00
CA ARG A 98 22.06 -1.24 -46.43
C ARG A 98 23.53 -1.01 -46.78
N ARG A 99 24.09 -1.91 -47.59
CA ARG A 99 25.38 -1.74 -48.27
C ARG A 99 25.22 -0.59 -49.25
N GLY A 100 26.02 0.47 -49.11
CA GLY A 100 26.19 1.45 -50.18
C GLY A 100 26.91 0.79 -51.36
N PRO A 101 26.56 1.12 -52.62
CA PRO A 101 27.34 0.66 -53.75
C PRO A 101 28.59 1.54 -53.89
N THR A 102 29.73 0.86 -53.93
CA THR A 102 31.03 1.31 -54.43
C THR A 102 30.92 1.75 -55.89
N GLY A 103 31.74 2.73 -56.27
CA GLY A 103 31.57 3.59 -57.44
C GLY A 103 31.88 3.01 -58.82
N LYS A 104 31.62 3.88 -59.81
CA LYS A 104 32.49 4.20 -60.94
C LYS A 104 32.42 5.71 -61.15
#